data_AF-A0A1H5XSX2-F1
#
_entry.id   AF-A0A1H5XSX2-F1
#
_cell.length_a   1.000
_cell.length_b   1.000
_cell.length_c   1.000
_cell.angle_alpha   90.00
_cell.angle_beta   90.00
_cell.angle_gamma   90.00
#
_symmetry.space_group_name_H-M   'P 1'
#
loop_
_entity.id
_entity.type
_entity.pdbx_description
1 polymer ?
#
loop_
_entity_poly.entity_id
_entity_poly.type
_entity_poly.pdbx_seq_one_letter_code
_entity_poly.pdbx_strand_id
1 'polypeptide(L)'
;MKKIFVLIVCLTLLQGKIMATEGDPVEPIPLGVSLIDVDNAPINVGKGKAPIRIPRIYKDGYRLILGFHPEYIINIIQNGEVLYTSIIPEEQTDFELPSYINGECVVQFISGRFCFIGCISL
;
A
#
# COMPACT_ATOMS: atom_id res chain seq x y z
N MET A 1 50.86 38.54 -21.45
CA MET A 1 49.49 38.92 -21.07
C MET A 1 48.48 38.09 -21.87
N LYS A 2 47.81 37.20 -21.15
CA LYS A 2 46.56 36.44 -21.41
C LYS A 2 45.74 36.88 -22.64
N LYS A 3 45.50 35.97 -23.60
CA LYS A 3 44.22 35.82 -24.32
C LYS A 3 43.97 34.35 -24.59
N ILE A 4 43.18 33.75 -23.71
CA ILE A 4 42.69 32.37 -23.78
C ILE A 4 41.60 32.33 -24.85
N PHE A 5 41.77 31.47 -25.86
CA PHE A 5 40.71 31.12 -26.80
C PHE A 5 39.68 30.26 -26.07
N VAL A 6 38.50 30.80 -25.83
CA VAL A 6 37.37 30.03 -25.27
C VAL A 6 36.67 29.35 -26.44
N LEU A 7 36.94 28.06 -26.63
CA LEU A 7 36.22 27.22 -27.57
C LEU A 7 34.91 26.79 -26.89
N ILE A 8 33.79 27.42 -27.23
CA ILE A 8 32.47 27.03 -26.74
C ILE A 8 32.06 25.78 -27.53
N VAL A 9 32.27 24.60 -26.94
CA VAL A 9 31.75 23.34 -27.46
C VAL A 9 30.25 23.33 -27.19
N CYS A 10 29.48 23.62 -28.23
CA CYS A 10 28.03 23.50 -28.25
C CYS A 10 27.68 22.01 -28.20
N LEU A 11 27.53 21.45 -27.00
CA LEU A 11 27.01 20.10 -26.81
C LEU A 11 25.53 20.15 -27.22
N THR A 12 25.28 19.71 -28.45
CA THR A 12 23.92 19.55 -28.97
C THR A 12 23.17 18.62 -28.03
N LEU A 13 22.07 19.14 -27.48
CA LEU A 13 21.04 18.37 -26.82
C LEU A 13 20.56 17.31 -27.80
N LEU A 14 21.10 16.10 -27.69
CA LEU A 14 20.42 14.91 -28.17
C LEU A 14 19.11 14.86 -27.38
N GLN A 15 18.05 15.38 -27.99
CA GLN A 15 16.68 15.07 -27.62
C GLN A 15 16.45 13.59 -27.92
N GLY A 16 17.01 12.73 -27.06
CA GLY A 16 16.54 11.37 -26.94
C GLY A 16 15.10 11.48 -26.45
N LYS A 17 14.16 11.35 -27.38
CA LYS A 17 12.79 10.96 -27.03
C LYS A 17 12.92 9.62 -26.33
N ILE A 18 12.95 9.65 -24.99
CA ILE A 18 12.65 8.48 -24.21
C ILE A 18 11.19 8.20 -24.52
N MET A 19 10.95 7.27 -25.44
CA MET A 19 9.64 6.66 -25.58
C MET A 19 9.42 5.93 -24.26
N ALA A 20 8.73 6.59 -23.34
CA ALA A 20 8.02 5.87 -22.30
C ALA A 20 7.02 5.00 -23.06
N THR A 21 7.33 3.72 -23.20
CA THR A 21 6.32 2.71 -23.46
C THR A 21 5.42 2.79 -22.24
N GLU A 22 4.30 3.50 -22.36
CA GLU A 22 3.18 3.36 -21.46
C GLU A 22 2.81 1.88 -21.54
N GLY A 23 3.29 1.10 -20.56
CA GLY A 23 2.83 -0.27 -20.39
C GLY A 23 1.33 -0.24 -20.21
N ASP A 24 0.64 -1.26 -20.69
CA ASP A 24 -0.80 -1.37 -20.53
C ASP A 24 -1.17 -1.09 -19.06
N PRO A 25 -2.24 -0.31 -18.79
CA PRO A 25 -2.64 -0.01 -17.42
C PRO A 25 -2.88 -1.33 -16.69
N VAL A 26 -2.01 -1.63 -15.72
CA VAL A 26 -2.15 -2.82 -14.89
C VAL A 26 -3.34 -2.56 -13.97
N GLU A 27 -4.42 -3.32 -14.16
CA GLU A 27 -5.59 -3.19 -13.30
C GLU A 27 -5.22 -3.56 -11.84
N PRO A 28 -5.62 -2.76 -10.84
CA PRO A 28 -5.35 -3.05 -9.45
C PRO A 28 -5.91 -4.42 -9.03
N ILE A 29 -5.08 -5.23 -8.38
CA ILE A 29 -5.44 -6.59 -7.98
C ILE A 29 -6.24 -6.53 -6.67
N PRO A 30 -7.44 -7.11 -6.59
CA PRO A 30 -8.18 -7.19 -5.34
C PRO A 30 -7.40 -7.97 -4.29
N LEU A 31 -7.19 -7.36 -3.12
CA LEU A 31 -6.57 -8.01 -1.98
C LEU A 31 -7.63 -8.80 -1.20
N GLY A 32 -7.54 -10.13 -1.26
CA GLY A 32 -8.35 -11.01 -0.43
C GLY A 32 -7.92 -10.92 1.03
N VAL A 33 -8.82 -10.50 1.92
CA VAL A 33 -8.59 -10.48 3.37
C VAL A 33 -9.64 -11.31 4.10
N SER A 34 -9.20 -12.03 5.14
CA SER A 34 -10.03 -12.80 6.06
C SER A 34 -10.20 -12.05 7.37
N LEU A 35 -11.37 -12.14 8.01
CA LEU A 35 -11.63 -11.52 9.31
C LEU A 35 -11.28 -12.46 10.46
N ILE A 36 -10.54 -11.95 11.44
CA ILE A 36 -10.33 -12.54 12.75
C ILE A 36 -10.88 -11.58 13.82
N ASP A 37 -11.70 -12.11 14.73
CA ASP A 37 -12.15 -11.40 15.94
C ASP A 37 -11.13 -11.64 17.05
N VAL A 38 -10.37 -10.60 17.42
CA VAL A 38 -9.17 -10.75 18.26
C VAL A 38 -9.51 -11.08 19.71
N ASP A 39 -10.68 -10.67 20.19
CA ASP A 39 -11.02 -10.75 21.62
C ASP A 39 -11.92 -11.93 21.99
N ASN A 40 -12.52 -12.63 21.02
CA ASN A 40 -13.56 -13.67 21.23
C ASN A 40 -14.66 -13.27 22.26
N ALA A 41 -14.79 -11.99 22.59
CA ALA A 41 -15.62 -11.54 23.69
C ALA A 41 -17.09 -11.82 23.33
N PRO A 42 -17.88 -12.38 24.27
CA PRO A 42 -19.25 -12.80 24.01
C PRO A 42 -20.00 -11.66 23.34
N ILE A 43 -20.63 -11.98 22.22
CA ILE A 43 -21.47 -11.05 21.49
C ILE A 43 -22.61 -10.69 22.45
N ASN A 44 -22.60 -9.46 22.99
CA ASN A 44 -23.67 -8.98 23.85
C ASN A 44 -25.01 -9.12 23.10
N VAL A 45 -25.78 -10.14 23.49
CA VAL A 45 -27.09 -10.46 22.94
C VAL A 45 -28.03 -9.33 23.34
N GLY A 46 -28.44 -8.47 22.40
CA GLY A 46 -29.47 -7.46 22.67
C GLY A 46 -29.28 -6.09 22.01
N LYS A 47 -28.12 -5.80 21.40
CA LYS A 47 -27.98 -4.62 20.53
C LYS A 47 -27.61 -5.10 19.13
N GLY A 48 -28.51 -4.91 18.17
CA GLY A 48 -28.24 -5.22 16.76
C GLY A 48 -26.96 -4.51 16.33
N LYS A 49 -25.86 -5.25 16.21
CA LYS A 49 -24.64 -4.71 15.62
C LYS A 49 -24.86 -4.67 14.12
N ALA A 50 -24.54 -3.53 13.50
CA ALA A 50 -24.42 -3.49 12.06
C ALA A 50 -23.44 -4.60 11.61
N PRO A 51 -23.76 -5.37 10.55
CA PRO A 51 -22.90 -6.45 10.10
C PRO A 51 -21.53 -5.89 9.73
N ILE A 52 -20.47 -6.57 10.21
CA ILE A 52 -19.08 -6.23 9.85
C ILE A 52 -18.92 -6.49 8.36
N ARG A 53 -18.41 -5.49 7.63
CA ARG A 53 -18.11 -5.61 6.21
C ARG A 53 -16.61 -5.81 6.03
N ILE A 54 -16.25 -6.82 5.24
CA ILE A 54 -14.87 -7.02 4.80
C ILE A 54 -14.49 -5.83 3.90
N PRO A 55 -13.38 -5.13 4.17
CA PRO A 55 -12.99 -3.97 3.37
C PRO A 55 -12.62 -4.40 1.95
N ARG A 56 -12.90 -3.52 0.99
CA ARG A 56 -12.43 -3.67 -0.38
C ARG A 56 -11.10 -2.92 -0.50
N ILE A 57 -10.04 -3.69 -0.67
CA ILE A 57 -8.68 -3.17 -0.80
C ILE A 57 -8.13 -3.72 -2.11
N TYR A 58 -7.49 -2.87 -2.89
CA TYR A 58 -6.80 -3.25 -4.12
C TYR A 58 -5.32 -2.91 -4.00
N LYS A 59 -4.47 -3.64 -4.70
CA LYS A 59 -3.02 -3.43 -4.71
C LYS A 59 -2.54 -3.18 -6.14
N ASP A 60 -1.71 -2.15 -6.27
CA ASP A 60 -0.97 -1.82 -7.48
C ASP A 60 0.50 -1.56 -7.08
N GLY A 61 1.38 -2.53 -7.33
CA GLY A 61 2.77 -2.46 -6.83
C GLY A 61 2.81 -2.31 -5.31
N TYR A 62 3.41 -1.23 -4.81
CA TYR A 62 3.48 -0.86 -3.39
C TYR A 62 2.31 0.01 -2.92
N ARG A 63 1.42 0.40 -3.82
CA ARG A 63 0.25 1.21 -3.50
C ARG A 63 -0.94 0.32 -3.14
N LEU A 64 -1.61 0.66 -2.04
CA LEU A 64 -2.91 0.14 -1.67
C LEU A 64 -3.98 1.18 -1.99
N ILE A 65 -5.06 0.74 -2.63
CA ILE A 65 -6.24 1.55 -2.93
C ILE A 65 -7.37 1.03 -2.05
N LEU A 66 -7.92 1.91 -1.22
CA LEU A 66 -8.93 1.57 -0.23
C LEU A 66 -10.28 2.18 -0.62
N GLY A 67 -11.34 1.37 -0.57
CA GLY A 67 -12.71 1.88 -0.53
C GLY A 67 -13.05 2.44 0.86
N PHE A 68 -14.28 2.94 1.08
CA PHE A 68 -14.71 3.44 2.39
C PHE A 68 -14.31 2.51 3.55
N HIS A 69 -13.57 3.05 4.52
CA HIS A 69 -13.00 2.29 5.62
C HIS A 69 -12.84 3.15 6.88
N PRO A 70 -12.92 2.57 8.10
CA PRO A 70 -12.55 3.30 9.32
C PRO A 70 -11.02 3.47 9.39
N GLU A 71 -10.53 4.23 10.36
CA GLU A 71 -9.09 4.21 10.67
C GLU A 71 -8.59 2.78 10.94
N TYR A 72 -7.45 2.45 10.34
CA TYR A 72 -6.75 1.18 10.53
C TYR A 72 -5.35 1.39 11.09
N ILE A 73 -4.93 0.46 11.94
CA ILE A 73 -3.50 0.15 12.10
C ILE A 73 -3.15 -0.90 11.06
N ILE A 74 -2.17 -0.60 10.19
CA ILE A 74 -1.63 -1.55 9.23
C ILE A 74 -0.33 -2.15 9.76
N ASN A 75 -0.21 -3.48 9.72
CA ASN A 75 1.05 -4.18 9.97
C ASN A 75 1.47 -4.99 8.74
N ILE A 76 2.77 -4.98 8.42
CA ILE A 76 3.37 -5.89 7.45
C ILE A 76 4.24 -6.87 8.22
N ILE A 77 3.92 -8.16 8.08
CA ILE A 77 4.54 -9.25 8.80
C ILE A 77 5.24 -10.17 7.81
N GLN A 78 6.50 -10.48 8.09
CA GLN A 78 7.28 -11.42 7.31
C GLN A 78 8.05 -12.33 8.26
N ASN A 79 8.07 -13.64 7.96
CA ASN A 79 8.71 -14.65 8.81
C ASN A 79 8.24 -14.63 10.28
N GLY A 80 6.99 -14.20 10.52
CA GLY A 80 6.41 -14.11 11.86
C GLY A 80 6.76 -12.84 12.63
N GLU A 81 7.54 -11.92 12.05
CA GLU A 81 7.93 -10.65 12.68
C GLU A 81 7.23 -9.46 12.01
N VAL A 82 6.83 -8.47 12.81
CA VAL A 82 6.29 -7.20 12.30
C VAL A 82 7.44 -6.35 11.80
N LEU A 83 7.52 -6.15 10.48
CA LEU A 83 8.55 -5.33 9.84
C LEU A 83 8.15 -3.87 9.70
N TYR A 84 6.85 -3.60 9.59
CA TYR A 84 6.31 -2.25 9.44
C TYR A 84 4.97 -2.12 10.15
N THR A 85 4.75 -0.97 10.77
CA THR A 85 3.47 -0.58 11.36
C THR A 85 3.18 0.88 11.04
N SER A 86 1.92 1.19 10.74
CA SER A 86 1.47 2.55 10.48
C SER A 86 -0.03 2.70 10.71
N ILE A 87 -0.52 3.93 10.61
CA ILE A 87 -1.93 4.27 10.67
C ILE A 87 -2.40 4.67 9.28
N ILE A 88 -3.53 4.13 8.85
CA ILE A 88 -4.30 4.57 7.68
C ILE A 88 -5.55 5.31 8.20
N PRO A 89 -5.59 6.64 8.14
CA PRO A 89 -6.75 7.44 8.55
C PRO A 89 -7.99 7.14 7.70
N GLU A 90 -9.19 7.32 8.25
CA GLU A 90 -10.50 7.02 7.62
C GLU A 90 -10.72 7.63 6.23
N GLU A 91 -10.16 8.82 5.97
CA GLU A 91 -10.33 9.54 4.71
C GLU A 91 -9.26 9.19 3.65
N GLN A 92 -8.29 8.32 3.98
CA GLN A 92 -7.16 8.03 3.10
C GLN A 92 -7.51 6.91 2.09
N THR A 93 -7.79 7.30 0.86
CA THR A 93 -8.11 6.32 -0.22
C THR A 93 -6.91 5.60 -0.79
N ASP A 94 -5.70 6.12 -0.55
CA ASP A 94 -4.46 5.61 -1.14
C ASP A 94 -3.35 5.56 -0.09
N PHE A 95 -2.72 4.40 0.07
CA PHE A 95 -1.67 4.19 1.06
C PHE A 95 -0.44 3.53 0.42
N GLU A 96 0.74 4.12 0.63
CA GLU A 96 2.00 3.61 0.09
C GLU A 96 2.68 2.67 1.09
N LEU A 97 2.98 1.46 0.65
CA LEU A 97 3.75 0.48 1.42
C LEU A 97 5.25 0.78 1.34
N PRO A 98 6.02 0.42 2.37
CA PRO A 98 7.47 0.57 2.35
C PRO A 98 8.13 -0.24 1.23
N SER A 99 8.80 0.44 0.30
CA SER A 99 9.48 -0.17 -0.85
C SER A 99 10.72 -0.99 -0.52
N TYR A 100 11.18 -0.96 0.73
CA TYR A 100 12.30 -1.78 1.20
C TYR A 100 11.88 -3.19 1.64
N ILE A 101 10.57 -3.46 1.76
CA ILE A 101 10.04 -4.80 2.08
C ILE A 101 9.75 -5.52 0.77
N ASN A 102 10.22 -6.76 0.62
CA ASN A 102 10.04 -7.54 -0.60
C ASN A 102 9.67 -8.99 -0.31
N GLY A 103 9.08 -9.66 -1.30
CA GLY A 103 8.64 -11.05 -1.24
C GLY A 103 7.26 -11.23 -0.59
N GLU A 104 6.96 -12.47 -0.23
CA GLU A 104 5.69 -12.85 0.38
C GLU A 104 5.59 -12.34 1.81
N CYS A 105 4.50 -11.64 2.11
CA CYS A 105 4.21 -10.99 3.37
C CYS A 105 2.76 -11.23 3.78
N VAL A 106 2.50 -11.19 5.08
CA VAL A 106 1.15 -11.07 5.63
C VAL A 106 0.89 -9.60 5.94
N VAL A 107 -0.26 -9.10 5.50
CA VAL A 107 -0.74 -7.76 5.87
C VAL A 107 -1.92 -7.88 6.82
N GLN A 108 -1.91 -7.07 7.86
CA GLN A 108 -3.02 -6.96 8.81
C GLN A 108 -3.56 -5.54 8.79
N PHE A 109 -4.88 -5.40 8.77
CA PHE A 109 -5.60 -4.15 8.99
C PHE A 109 -6.42 -4.29 10.27
N ILE A 110 -6.10 -3.51 11.28
CA ILE A 110 -6.69 -3.62 12.62
C ILE A 110 -7.56 -2.40 12.89
N SER A 111 -8.80 -2.63 13.28
CA SER A 111 -9.73 -1.57 13.73
C SER A 111 -10.53 -2.06 14.93
N GLY A 112 -10.27 -1.45 16.09
CA GLY A 112 -10.81 -1.91 17.37
C GLY A 112 -10.46 -3.38 17.64
N ARG A 113 -11.48 -4.24 17.71
CA ARG A 113 -11.34 -5.69 17.97
C ARG A 113 -11.23 -6.55 16.71
N PHE A 114 -11.29 -5.94 15.53
CA PHE A 114 -11.30 -6.66 14.25
C PHE A 114 -9.92 -6.59 13.61
N CYS A 115 -9.42 -7.74 13.15
CA CYS A 115 -8.20 -7.84 12.38
C CYS A 115 -8.53 -8.50 11.03
N PHE A 116 -8.31 -7.77 9.94
CA PHE A 116 -8.44 -8.28 8.59
C PHE A 116 -7.05 -8.68 8.08
N ILE A 117 -6.88 -9.93 7.68
CA ILE A 117 -5.58 -10.51 7.34
C ILE A 117 -5.57 -10.96 5.88
N GLY A 118 -4.58 -10.53 5.12
CA GLY A 118 -4.34 -10.98 3.75
C GLY A 118 -2.87 -11.36 3.52
N CYS A 119 -2.60 -12.03 2.42
CA CYS A 119 -1.24 -12.27 1.93
C CYS A 119 -0.98 -11.37 0.72
N ILE A 120 0.21 -10.78 0.66
CA ILE A 120 0.67 -9.94 -0.45
C ILE A 120 2.08 -10.33 -0.86
N SER A 121 2.38 -10.14 -2.14
CA SER A 121 3.73 -10.19 -2.69
C SER A 121 4.18 -8.77 -3.02
N LEU A 122 5.32 -8.34 -2.48
CA LEU A 122 5.90 -7.00 -2.65
C LEU A 122 7.23 -7.04 -3.42
#